data_AF-A0A564QBP5-F1
#
_entry.id   AF-A0A564QBP5-F1
#
_cell.length_a   1.000
_cell.length_b   1.000
_cell.length_c   1.000
_cell.angle_alpha   90.00
_cell.angle_beta   90.00
_cell.angle_gamma   90.00
#
_symmetry.space_group_name_H-M   'P 1'
#
loop_
_entity.id
_entity.type
_entity.pdbx_description
1 polymer ?
#
loop_
_entity_poly.entity_id
_entity_poly.type
_entity_poly.pdbx_seq_one_letter_code
_entity_poly.pdbx_strand_id
1 'polypeptide(L)'
;MITNKEIARIFDEIADILEVKDEGGFKVRAYKRAARTIEGLTESLSNFSSVKELKNLPSIGDALAKKIYEITTTGKLNYYEDLKASVPEGILELLYVPGVGPKTVAKLYSERGIADIESLEMAAKNHEIQELSGMGKKSEEKILKGISQYRKHKERVPLGEAYFKAQEIVKSLKNLKAVEEIQFAGSIRRMKETIGDIDILCASKQPSEVMSAFKALDGISEMIASGDTKTSLIIDNMQVDLRVVEPDSFGSALQYFTGSQFHNIKLRDLALKKGLKLNEYGVFEGDRTIAGKREKDVYSSLGLSFIPPELREDQGEIEAATEDALPDLIEIQDIKGDLHIHSTWSDGRNSIEEMVDKARLMGYEYIAICDHSPAIGITRGVDEEKLLCEMSEIKQINDNLDDFRVLSASRLI
;
A
#
# COMPACT_ATOMS: atom_id res chain seq x y z
N MET A 1 -21.53 -3.18 9.47
CA MET A 1 -21.52 -4.43 10.28
C MET A 1 -20.08 -4.92 10.37
N ILE A 2 -19.67 -5.44 11.52
CA ILE A 2 -18.32 -5.98 11.70
C ILE A 2 -18.15 -7.28 10.89
N THR A 3 -17.02 -7.41 10.21
CA THR A 3 -16.71 -8.54 9.30
C THR A 3 -16.09 -9.71 10.06
N ASN A 4 -16.18 -10.92 9.49
CA ASN A 4 -15.50 -12.11 10.04
C ASN A 4 -14.00 -11.88 10.24
N LYS A 5 -13.34 -11.18 9.30
CA LYS A 5 -11.91 -10.85 9.38
C LYS A 5 -11.59 -9.98 10.60
N GLU A 6 -12.44 -8.99 10.89
CA GLU A 6 -12.27 -8.14 12.08
C GLU A 6 -12.49 -8.93 13.38
N ILE A 7 -13.47 -9.82 13.42
CA ILE A 7 -13.72 -10.70 14.59
C ILE A 7 -12.54 -11.66 14.80
N ALA A 8 -12.03 -12.27 13.72
CA ALA A 8 -10.86 -13.14 13.77
C ALA A 8 -9.64 -12.39 14.31
N ARG A 9 -9.40 -11.16 13.83
CA ARG A 9 -8.31 -10.29 14.31
C ARG A 9 -8.43 -10.01 15.81
N ILE A 10 -9.62 -9.65 16.30
CA ILE A 10 -9.86 -9.44 17.75
C ILE A 10 -9.49 -10.72 18.54
N PHE A 11 -9.86 -11.90 18.04
CA PHE A 11 -9.57 -13.16 18.74
C PHE A 11 -8.07 -13.51 18.72
N ASP A 12 -7.36 -13.26 17.62
CA ASP A 12 -5.91 -13.44 17.58
C ASP A 12 -5.19 -12.45 18.50
N GLU A 13 -5.60 -11.18 18.52
CA GLU A 13 -5.03 -10.19 19.43
C GLU A 13 -5.27 -10.55 20.91
N ILE A 14 -6.45 -11.06 21.27
CA ILE A 14 -6.70 -11.60 22.62
C ILE A 14 -5.71 -12.72 22.95
N ALA A 15 -5.49 -13.64 22.01
CA ALA A 15 -4.57 -14.75 22.23
C ALA A 15 -3.14 -14.26 22.44
N ASP A 16 -2.72 -13.25 21.69
CA ASP A 16 -1.39 -12.68 21.77
C ASP A 16 -1.19 -11.90 23.08
N ILE A 17 -2.18 -11.11 23.53
CA ILE A 17 -2.09 -10.45 24.84
C ILE A 17 -2.04 -11.48 25.98
N LEU A 18 -2.86 -12.54 25.92
CA LEU A 18 -2.82 -13.61 26.92
C LEU A 18 -1.47 -14.34 26.93
N GLU A 19 -0.85 -14.51 25.77
CA GLU A 19 0.49 -15.10 25.65
C GLU A 19 1.57 -14.16 26.20
N VAL A 20 1.43 -12.83 26.02
CA VAL A 20 2.31 -11.83 26.64
C VAL A 20 2.23 -11.84 28.17
N LYS A 21 1.03 -12.01 28.71
CA LYS A 21 0.80 -12.07 30.17
C LYS A 21 1.15 -13.42 30.82
N ASP A 22 1.61 -14.39 30.03
CA ASP A 22 1.79 -15.79 30.44
C ASP A 22 0.52 -16.42 31.09
N GLU A 23 -0.67 -15.95 30.66
CA GLU A 23 -1.94 -16.35 31.25
C GLU A 23 -2.56 -17.54 30.50
N GLY A 24 -2.38 -18.75 31.06
CA GLY A 24 -3.20 -19.92 30.79
C GLY A 24 -3.16 -20.39 29.33
N GLY A 25 -2.08 -21.06 28.92
CA GLY A 25 -1.85 -21.53 27.54
C GLY A 25 -2.96 -22.37 26.89
N PHE A 26 -3.91 -22.92 27.65
CA PHE A 26 -5.14 -23.50 27.11
C PHE A 26 -6.04 -22.43 26.46
N LYS A 27 -6.21 -21.27 27.08
CA LYS A 27 -7.00 -20.14 26.58
C LYS A 27 -6.37 -19.56 25.31
N VAL A 28 -5.06 -19.35 25.28
CA VAL A 28 -4.32 -18.91 24.08
C VAL A 28 -4.62 -19.82 22.89
N ARG A 29 -4.49 -21.15 23.07
CA ARG A 29 -4.80 -22.13 22.02
C ARG A 29 -6.28 -22.14 21.63
N ALA A 30 -7.19 -21.84 22.55
CA ALA A 30 -8.62 -21.76 22.25
C ALA A 30 -8.92 -20.56 21.35
N TYR A 31 -8.39 -19.37 21.68
CA TYR A 31 -8.57 -18.16 20.88
C TYR A 31 -7.91 -18.27 19.49
N LYS A 32 -6.67 -18.75 19.37
CA LYS A 32 -6.01 -18.96 18.05
C LYS A 32 -6.76 -19.94 17.16
N ARG A 33 -7.36 -20.99 17.72
CA ARG A 33 -8.19 -21.93 16.94
C ARG A 33 -9.51 -21.32 16.52
N ALA A 34 -10.11 -20.50 17.38
CA ALA A 34 -11.32 -19.78 17.06
C ALA A 34 -11.08 -18.74 15.98
N ALA A 35 -10.02 -17.93 16.06
CA ALA A 35 -9.66 -16.96 15.02
C ALA A 35 -9.52 -17.63 13.63
N ARG A 36 -8.77 -18.72 13.54
CA ARG A 36 -8.65 -19.51 12.29
C ARG A 36 -9.97 -20.08 11.78
N THR A 37 -10.83 -20.53 12.69
CA THR A 37 -12.16 -21.03 12.32
C THR A 37 -12.98 -19.89 11.72
N ILE A 38 -12.99 -18.73 12.38
CA ILE A 38 -13.75 -17.55 11.98
C ILE A 38 -13.25 -16.99 10.64
N GLU A 39 -11.94 -16.91 10.45
CA GLU A 39 -11.32 -16.44 9.21
C GLU A 39 -11.66 -17.33 8.01
N GLY A 40 -11.76 -18.64 8.24
CA GLY A 40 -12.13 -19.62 7.21
C GLY A 40 -13.63 -19.71 6.89
N LEU A 41 -14.49 -18.95 7.58
CA LEU A 41 -15.93 -18.96 7.31
C LEU A 41 -16.27 -18.13 6.08
N THR A 42 -16.94 -18.76 5.12
CA THR A 42 -17.53 -18.10 3.94
C THR A 42 -18.84 -17.37 4.26
N GLU A 43 -19.54 -17.81 5.30
CA GLU A 43 -20.78 -17.18 5.78
C GLU A 43 -20.49 -16.11 6.84
N SER A 44 -21.20 -14.98 6.78
CA SER A 44 -21.06 -13.92 7.78
C SER A 44 -21.52 -14.39 9.16
N LEU A 45 -20.70 -14.16 10.19
CA LEU A 45 -21.07 -14.43 11.58
C LEU A 45 -22.28 -13.61 12.05
N SER A 46 -22.58 -12.50 11.39
CA SER A 46 -23.80 -11.71 11.66
C SER A 46 -25.09 -12.45 11.29
N ASN A 47 -25.03 -13.52 10.49
CA ASN A 47 -26.19 -14.32 10.13
C ASN A 47 -26.62 -15.29 11.25
N PHE A 48 -25.76 -15.51 12.24
CA PHE A 48 -26.04 -16.41 13.36
C PHE A 48 -26.84 -15.65 14.42
N SER A 49 -28.06 -16.10 14.69
CA SER A 49 -29.04 -15.39 15.51
C SER A 49 -28.94 -15.70 17.01
N SER A 50 -28.14 -16.70 17.38
CA SER A 50 -28.00 -17.10 18.78
C SER A 50 -26.63 -17.71 19.11
N VAL A 51 -26.27 -17.62 20.40
CA VAL A 51 -25.11 -18.32 20.98
C VAL A 51 -25.15 -19.83 20.71
N LYS A 52 -26.34 -20.42 20.64
CA LYS A 52 -26.51 -21.86 20.41
C LYS A 52 -26.08 -22.27 18.99
N GLU A 53 -26.36 -21.44 17.99
CA GLU A 53 -25.94 -21.68 16.60
C GLU A 53 -24.42 -21.53 16.47
N LEU A 54 -23.86 -20.49 17.08
CA LEU A 54 -22.41 -20.23 17.09
C LEU A 54 -21.59 -21.35 17.74
N LYS A 55 -22.15 -22.03 18.75
CA LYS A 55 -21.50 -23.19 19.40
C LYS A 55 -21.35 -24.41 18.49
N ASN A 56 -22.09 -24.48 17.39
CA ASN A 56 -21.96 -25.59 16.44
C ASN A 56 -20.71 -25.45 15.55
N LEU A 57 -20.08 -24.27 15.54
CA LEU A 57 -18.88 -24.02 14.77
C LEU A 57 -17.68 -24.79 15.37
N PRO A 58 -16.81 -25.38 14.53
CA PRO A 58 -15.62 -26.09 15.01
C PRO A 58 -14.79 -25.22 15.95
N SER A 59 -14.28 -25.79 17.04
CA SER A 59 -13.42 -25.07 18.00
C SER A 59 -14.05 -23.88 18.74
N ILE A 60 -15.37 -23.63 18.61
CA ILE A 60 -16.09 -22.57 19.31
C ILE A 60 -16.94 -23.15 20.46
N GLY A 61 -16.44 -23.03 21.69
CA GLY A 61 -17.20 -23.41 22.89
C GLY A 61 -18.09 -22.28 23.44
N ASP A 62 -18.87 -22.55 24.49
CA ASP A 62 -19.85 -21.63 25.10
C ASP A 62 -19.30 -20.24 25.39
N ALA A 63 -18.10 -20.16 25.96
CA ALA A 63 -17.49 -18.89 26.30
C ALA A 63 -17.13 -18.06 25.06
N LEU A 64 -16.65 -18.70 24.00
CA LEU A 64 -16.26 -18.04 22.75
C LEU A 64 -17.51 -17.65 21.95
N ALA A 65 -18.51 -18.52 21.89
CA ALA A 65 -19.79 -18.23 21.24
C ALA A 65 -20.50 -17.01 21.85
N LYS A 66 -20.48 -16.86 23.18
CA LYS A 66 -21.00 -15.66 23.85
C LYS A 66 -20.28 -14.38 23.43
N LYS A 67 -18.95 -14.45 23.26
CA LYS A 67 -18.13 -13.30 22.83
C LYS A 67 -18.35 -12.94 21.36
N ILE A 68 -18.44 -13.94 20.49
CA ILE A 68 -18.80 -13.71 19.08
C ILE A 68 -20.16 -13.03 19.00
N TYR A 69 -21.15 -13.53 19.75
CA TYR A 69 -22.49 -12.95 19.79
C TYR A 69 -22.50 -11.50 20.32
N GLU A 70 -21.72 -11.18 21.35
CA GLU A 70 -21.55 -9.82 21.85
C GLU A 70 -20.99 -8.89 20.76
N ILE A 71 -19.96 -9.34 20.04
CA ILE A 71 -19.35 -8.56 18.95
C ILE A 71 -20.32 -8.33 17.80
N THR A 72 -21.03 -9.36 17.35
CA THR A 72 -21.94 -9.23 16.20
C THR A 72 -23.17 -8.38 16.51
N THR A 73 -23.58 -8.29 17.78
CA THR A 73 -24.75 -7.51 18.21
C THR A 73 -24.40 -6.07 18.61
N THR A 74 -23.27 -5.85 19.26
CA THR A 74 -22.89 -4.54 19.81
C THR A 74 -21.79 -3.83 19.02
N GLY A 75 -21.09 -4.56 18.15
CA GLY A 75 -19.90 -4.09 17.44
C GLY A 75 -18.63 -4.05 18.30
N LYS A 76 -18.69 -4.47 19.58
CA LYS A 76 -17.57 -4.41 20.54
C LYS A 76 -17.50 -5.66 21.41
N LEU A 77 -16.36 -5.85 22.09
CA LEU A 77 -16.16 -6.90 23.08
C LEU A 77 -15.50 -6.31 24.33
N ASN A 78 -16.24 -6.18 25.43
CA ASN A 78 -15.70 -5.57 26.65
C ASN A 78 -14.47 -6.32 27.19
N TYR A 79 -14.49 -7.66 27.10
CA TYR A 79 -13.36 -8.48 27.50
C TYR A 79 -12.06 -8.17 26.73
N TYR A 80 -12.15 -7.78 25.46
CA TYR A 80 -11.00 -7.39 24.67
C TYR A 80 -10.51 -6.00 25.08
N GLU A 81 -11.42 -5.04 25.29
CA GLU A 81 -11.06 -3.69 25.78
C GLU A 81 -10.38 -3.75 27.16
N ASP A 82 -10.93 -4.51 28.10
CA ASP A 82 -10.35 -4.71 29.43
C ASP A 82 -8.95 -5.34 29.35
N LEU A 83 -8.77 -6.29 28.42
CA LEU A 83 -7.50 -6.98 28.23
C LEU A 83 -6.45 -6.07 27.61
N LYS A 84 -6.82 -5.23 26.63
CA LYS A 84 -5.94 -4.19 26.08
C LYS A 84 -5.52 -3.19 27.15
N ALA A 85 -6.45 -2.75 28.00
CA ALA A 85 -6.15 -1.83 29.10
C ALA A 85 -5.23 -2.45 30.18
N SER A 86 -5.11 -3.79 30.21
CA SER A 86 -4.26 -4.51 31.17
C SER A 86 -2.78 -4.59 30.77
N VAL A 87 -2.41 -4.15 29.56
CA VAL A 87 -1.02 -4.07 29.09
C VAL A 87 -0.69 -2.65 28.62
N PRO A 88 0.58 -2.21 28.69
CA PRO A 88 0.98 -0.93 28.09
C PRO A 88 0.61 -0.87 26.61
N GLU A 89 0.18 0.29 26.13
CA GLU A 89 -0.25 0.47 24.73
C GLU A 89 0.83 0.04 23.71
N GLY A 90 2.10 0.34 24.00
CA GLY A 90 3.24 -0.03 23.17
C GLY A 90 3.47 -1.54 23.02
N ILE A 91 2.96 -2.38 23.93
CA ILE A 91 3.11 -3.85 23.84
C ILE A 91 2.39 -4.41 22.60
N LEU A 92 1.23 -3.85 22.27
CA LEU A 92 0.50 -4.25 21.07
C LEU A 92 1.25 -3.81 19.81
N GLU A 93 1.89 -2.63 19.85
CA GLU A 93 2.73 -2.16 18.75
C GLU A 93 3.91 -3.11 18.47
N LEU A 94 4.51 -3.68 19.52
CA LEU A 94 5.60 -4.65 19.38
C LEU A 94 5.19 -5.93 18.65
N LEU A 95 3.93 -6.36 18.78
CA LEU A 95 3.41 -7.55 18.08
C LEU A 95 3.30 -7.35 16.56
N TYR A 96 3.18 -6.10 16.12
CA TYR A 96 3.14 -5.76 14.69
C TYR A 96 4.53 -5.69 14.06
N VAL A 97 5.61 -5.71 14.86
CA VAL A 97 6.98 -5.70 14.35
C VAL A 97 7.28 -7.05 13.68
N PRO A 98 7.52 -7.10 12.35
CA PRO A 98 7.78 -8.36 11.66
C PRO A 98 8.92 -9.15 12.29
N GLY A 99 8.63 -10.38 12.68
CA GLY A 99 9.61 -11.25 13.30
C GLY A 99 9.69 -11.18 14.83
N VAL A 100 8.88 -10.33 15.47
CA VAL A 100 8.68 -10.26 16.92
C VAL A 100 7.32 -10.86 17.23
N GLY A 101 7.31 -12.05 17.87
CA GLY A 101 6.08 -12.74 18.23
C GLY A 101 5.71 -12.54 19.71
N PRO A 102 4.49 -12.95 20.14
CA PRO A 102 4.02 -12.76 21.51
C PRO A 102 4.94 -13.29 22.60
N LYS A 103 5.57 -14.46 22.38
CA LYS A 103 6.56 -15.01 23.32
C LYS A 103 7.81 -14.14 23.45
N THR A 104 8.25 -13.55 22.34
CA THR A 104 9.39 -12.64 22.32
C THR A 104 9.02 -11.36 23.05
N VAL A 105 7.84 -10.80 22.80
CA VAL A 105 7.33 -9.62 23.52
C VAL A 105 7.20 -9.90 25.02
N ALA A 106 6.62 -11.04 25.42
CA ALA A 106 6.51 -11.48 26.82
C ALA A 106 7.87 -11.47 27.51
N LYS A 107 8.87 -12.04 26.85
CA LYS A 107 10.24 -12.17 27.36
C LYS A 107 10.94 -10.81 27.46
N LEU A 108 10.84 -9.98 26.43
CA LEU A 108 11.40 -8.62 26.40
C LEU A 108 10.80 -7.75 27.50
N TYR A 109 9.48 -7.84 27.70
CA TYR A 109 8.77 -7.09 28.72
C TYR A 109 9.13 -7.57 30.14
N SER A 110 9.07 -8.89 30.39
CA SER A 110 9.32 -9.45 31.72
C SER A 110 10.78 -9.40 32.18
N GLU A 111 11.74 -9.65 31.28
CA GLU A 111 13.17 -9.69 31.63
C GLU A 111 13.87 -8.33 31.51
N ARG A 112 13.35 -7.39 30.69
CA ARG A 112 14.02 -6.09 30.41
C ARG A 112 13.11 -4.87 30.52
N GLY A 113 11.81 -5.04 30.81
CA GLY A 113 10.87 -3.92 30.92
C GLY A 113 10.60 -3.20 29.60
N ILE A 114 10.94 -3.81 28.46
CA ILE A 114 10.74 -3.23 27.12
C ILE A 114 9.24 -3.26 26.80
N ALA A 115 8.63 -2.09 26.68
CA ALA A 115 7.18 -1.92 26.57
C ALA A 115 6.74 -1.16 25.31
N ASP A 116 7.67 -0.69 24.49
CA ASP A 116 7.43 0.08 23.28
C ASP A 116 8.57 -0.13 22.26
N ILE A 117 8.38 0.40 21.04
CA ILE A 117 9.31 0.20 19.92
C ILE A 117 10.64 0.92 20.18
N GLU A 118 10.59 2.09 20.79
CA GLU A 118 11.76 2.92 21.09
C GLU A 118 12.69 2.22 22.07
N SER A 119 12.16 1.68 23.17
CA SER A 119 12.91 0.89 24.14
C SER A 119 13.42 -0.42 23.52
N LEU A 120 12.65 -1.07 22.64
CA LEU A 120 13.10 -2.26 21.92
C LEU A 120 14.28 -1.95 20.98
N GLU A 121 14.19 -0.85 20.23
CA GLU A 121 15.24 -0.43 19.31
C GLU A 121 16.52 -0.05 20.07
N MET A 122 16.39 0.68 21.17
CA MET A 122 17.52 1.07 22.01
C MET A 122 18.21 -0.17 22.61
N ALA A 123 17.44 -1.10 23.17
CA ALA A 123 17.97 -2.36 23.71
C ALA A 123 18.68 -3.19 22.62
N ALA A 124 18.12 -3.22 21.40
CA ALA A 124 18.74 -3.91 20.27
C ALA A 124 20.04 -3.23 19.81
N LYS A 125 20.09 -1.90 19.75
CA LYS A 125 21.30 -1.13 19.40
C LYS A 125 22.40 -1.24 20.45
N ASN A 126 22.03 -1.37 21.73
CA ASN A 126 22.95 -1.54 22.85
C ASN A 126 23.39 -3.00 23.06
N HIS A 127 22.95 -3.93 22.21
CA HIS A 127 23.21 -5.37 22.32
C HIS A 127 22.63 -6.07 23.56
N GLU A 128 21.72 -5.42 24.28
CA GLU A 128 21.07 -5.95 25.49
C GLU A 128 20.15 -7.13 25.17
N ILE A 129 19.67 -7.23 23.92
CA ILE A 129 18.84 -8.34 23.43
C ILE A 129 19.63 -9.65 23.40
N GLN A 130 20.95 -9.62 23.19
CA GLN A 130 21.78 -10.82 23.10
C GLN A 130 22.02 -11.48 24.46
N GLU A 131 21.80 -10.74 25.54
CA GLU A 131 21.94 -11.23 26.91
C GLU A 131 20.73 -12.09 27.35
N LEU A 132 19.66 -12.11 26.54
CA LEU A 132 18.44 -12.84 26.82
C LEU A 132 18.53 -14.31 26.36
N SER A 133 18.21 -15.23 27.26
CA SER A 133 18.25 -16.68 26.95
C SER A 133 17.40 -17.05 25.72
N GLY A 134 18.02 -17.67 24.71
CA GLY A 134 17.37 -18.03 23.44
C GLY A 134 17.34 -16.91 22.40
N MET A 135 17.94 -15.76 22.69
CA MET A 135 18.11 -14.64 21.77
C MET A 135 19.61 -14.35 21.62
N GLY A 136 20.04 -14.15 20.38
CA GLY A 136 21.43 -13.79 20.08
C GLY A 136 21.47 -12.84 18.91
N LYS A 137 22.68 -12.58 18.37
CA LYS A 137 22.91 -11.63 17.28
C LYS A 137 21.91 -11.71 16.11
N LYS A 138 21.55 -12.92 15.65
CA LYS A 138 20.56 -13.10 14.57
C LYS A 138 19.14 -12.62 14.94
N SER A 139 18.74 -12.79 16.20
CA SER A 139 17.44 -12.32 16.69
C SER A 139 17.41 -10.81 16.77
N GLU A 140 18.50 -10.19 17.24
CA GLU A 140 18.68 -8.73 17.26
C GLU A 140 18.64 -8.12 15.86
N GLU A 141 19.41 -8.68 14.91
CA GLU A 141 19.39 -8.23 13.51
C GLU A 141 17.98 -8.33 12.91
N LYS A 142 17.25 -9.42 13.23
CA LYS A 142 15.86 -9.61 12.80
C LYS A 142 14.91 -8.60 13.44
N ILE A 143 15.09 -8.27 14.72
CA ILE A 143 14.32 -7.24 15.43
C ILE A 143 14.55 -5.87 14.82
N LEU A 144 15.81 -5.45 14.65
CA LEU A 144 16.15 -4.16 14.05
C LEU A 144 15.60 -4.03 12.62
N LYS A 145 15.70 -5.10 11.82
CA LYS A 145 15.10 -5.15 10.50
C LYS A 145 13.57 -5.06 10.57
N GLY A 146 12.95 -5.77 11.50
CA GLY A 146 11.50 -5.71 11.74
C GLY A 146 11.04 -4.30 12.11
N ILE A 147 11.73 -3.62 13.03
CA ILE A 147 11.41 -2.25 13.47
C ILE A 147 11.48 -1.29 12.28
N SER A 148 12.53 -1.40 11.46
CA SER A 148 12.65 -0.60 10.23
C SER A 148 11.48 -0.85 9.27
N GLN A 149 11.06 -2.11 9.10
CA GLN A 149 9.92 -2.45 8.25
C GLN A 149 8.58 -1.96 8.80
N TYR A 150 8.38 -2.04 10.11
CA TYR A 150 7.18 -1.57 10.79
C TYR A 150 7.03 -0.05 10.65
N ARG A 151 8.10 0.72 10.91
CA ARG A 151 8.09 2.19 10.74
C ARG A 151 7.79 2.58 9.29
N LYS A 152 8.44 1.92 8.33
CA LYS A 152 8.14 2.09 6.89
C LYS A 152 6.70 1.74 6.50
N HIS A 153 6.01 0.88 7.26
CA HIS A 153 4.59 0.58 7.04
C HIS A 153 3.66 1.61 7.69
N LYS A 154 4.03 2.16 8.86
CA LYS A 154 3.24 3.18 9.56
C LYS A 154 3.30 4.54 8.86
N GLU A 155 4.37 4.81 8.12
CA GLU A 155 4.62 6.06 7.38
C GLU A 155 4.10 6.06 5.93
N ARG A 156 3.34 5.03 5.52
CA ARG A 156 2.87 4.96 4.13
C ARG A 156 1.77 5.99 3.87
N VAL A 157 1.87 6.69 2.75
CA VAL A 157 0.86 7.64 2.29
C VAL A 157 0.06 7.08 1.11
N PRO A 158 -1.17 7.55 0.86
CA PRO A 158 -1.93 7.15 -0.32
C PRO A 158 -1.21 7.50 -1.63
N LEU A 159 -1.37 6.67 -2.66
CA LEU A 159 -0.84 6.94 -4.00
C LEU A 159 -1.24 8.32 -4.51
N GLY A 160 -2.50 8.71 -4.29
CA GLY A 160 -3.04 9.99 -4.73
C GLY A 160 -2.30 11.20 -4.16
N GLU A 161 -1.62 11.08 -3.02
CA GLU A 161 -0.79 12.15 -2.46
C GLU A 161 0.65 12.06 -2.99
N ALA A 162 1.25 10.87 -2.89
CA ALA A 162 2.63 10.64 -3.31
C ALA A 162 2.86 10.90 -4.80
N TYR A 163 1.90 10.54 -5.65
CA TYR A 163 2.00 10.64 -7.09
C TYR A 163 2.12 12.10 -7.55
N PHE A 164 1.26 12.99 -7.05
CA PHE A 164 1.34 14.41 -7.42
C PHE A 164 2.62 15.05 -6.90
N LYS A 165 3.07 14.68 -5.70
CA LYS A 165 4.35 15.17 -5.17
C LYS A 165 5.53 14.71 -6.01
N ALA A 166 5.57 13.43 -6.39
CA ALA A 166 6.60 12.90 -7.28
C ALA A 166 6.58 13.60 -8.65
N GLN A 167 5.40 13.86 -9.21
CA GLN A 167 5.25 14.60 -10.47
C GLN A 167 5.75 16.05 -10.37
N GLU A 168 5.44 16.74 -9.27
CA GLU A 168 5.93 18.10 -9.00
C GLU A 168 7.46 18.13 -9.00
N ILE A 169 8.09 17.24 -8.22
CA ILE A 169 9.56 17.16 -8.09
C ILE A 169 10.19 16.83 -9.44
N VAL A 170 9.69 15.81 -10.14
CA VAL A 170 10.19 15.44 -11.47
C VAL A 170 10.06 16.62 -12.44
N LYS A 171 8.92 17.32 -12.46
CA LYS A 171 8.71 18.49 -13.33
C LYS A 171 9.70 19.61 -13.05
N SER A 172 10.00 19.88 -11.78
CA SER A 172 10.95 20.92 -11.37
C SER A 172 12.39 20.62 -11.84
N LEU A 173 12.78 19.34 -11.83
CA LEU A 173 14.13 18.93 -12.23
C LEU A 173 14.28 18.65 -13.74
N LYS A 174 13.21 18.23 -14.42
CA LYS A 174 13.24 17.77 -15.81
C LYS A 174 13.78 18.80 -16.82
N ASN A 175 13.66 20.10 -16.52
CA ASN A 175 14.09 21.17 -17.43
C ASN A 175 15.55 21.61 -17.21
N LEU A 176 16.26 21.01 -16.26
CA LEU A 176 17.69 21.28 -16.06
C LEU A 176 18.48 20.76 -17.27
N LYS A 177 19.43 21.55 -17.77
CA LYS A 177 20.29 21.15 -18.90
C LYS A 177 21.11 19.88 -18.62
N ALA A 178 21.42 19.65 -17.35
CA ALA A 178 22.13 18.46 -16.89
C ALA A 178 21.28 17.18 -16.98
N VAL A 179 19.95 17.27 -17.08
CA VAL A 179 19.05 16.10 -17.07
C VAL A 179 18.80 15.64 -18.50
N GLU A 180 19.20 14.40 -18.81
CA GLU A 180 18.87 13.76 -20.09
C GLU A 180 17.50 13.08 -20.01
N GLU A 181 17.24 12.38 -18.91
CA GLU A 181 15.97 11.69 -18.64
C GLU A 181 15.72 11.64 -17.13
N ILE A 182 14.46 11.72 -16.70
CA ILE A 182 14.09 11.64 -15.29
C ILE A 182 12.71 11.02 -15.14
N GLN A 183 12.57 10.08 -14.21
CA GLN A 183 11.31 9.39 -13.94
C GLN A 183 11.25 8.91 -12.49
N PHE A 184 10.07 8.94 -11.87
CA PHE A 184 9.84 8.24 -10.62
C PHE A 184 9.83 6.72 -10.85
N ALA A 185 10.34 5.97 -9.89
CA ALA A 185 10.44 4.51 -9.91
C ALA A 185 9.64 3.93 -8.72
N GLY A 186 10.13 2.82 -8.15
CA GLY A 186 9.58 2.25 -6.93
C GLY A 186 8.12 1.85 -7.05
N SER A 187 7.44 1.87 -5.89
CA SER A 187 6.03 1.47 -5.78
C SER A 187 5.05 2.45 -6.45
N ILE A 188 5.44 3.71 -6.64
CA ILE A 188 4.63 4.72 -7.35
C ILE A 188 4.50 4.33 -8.82
N ARG A 189 5.61 3.96 -9.46
CA ARG A 189 5.59 3.56 -10.87
C ARG A 189 4.80 2.27 -11.10
N ARG A 190 4.64 1.42 -10.07
CA ARG A 190 3.81 0.21 -10.11
C ARG A 190 2.36 0.45 -9.66
N MET A 191 1.98 1.71 -9.43
CA MET A 191 0.64 2.13 -9.01
C MET A 191 0.12 1.42 -7.74
N LYS A 192 1.02 1.12 -6.78
CA LYS A 192 0.59 0.61 -5.46
C LYS A 192 -0.27 1.63 -4.75
N GLU A 193 -1.33 1.16 -4.10
CA GLU A 193 -2.35 1.97 -3.42
C GLU A 193 -1.80 2.84 -2.28
N THR A 194 -0.76 2.36 -1.61
CA THR A 194 0.00 3.11 -0.60
C THR A 194 1.48 3.08 -0.94
N ILE A 195 2.19 4.14 -0.59
CA ILE A 195 3.59 4.39 -0.96
C ILE A 195 4.39 4.66 0.30
N GLY A 196 5.59 4.08 0.39
CA GLY A 196 6.51 4.34 1.51
C GLY A 196 7.32 5.60 1.25
N ASP A 197 8.29 5.49 0.33
CA ASP A 197 9.14 6.56 -0.16
C ASP A 197 8.88 6.85 -1.65
N ILE A 198 9.23 8.07 -2.08
CA ILE A 198 9.28 8.45 -3.49
C ILE A 198 10.69 8.14 -4.02
N ASP A 199 10.81 7.15 -4.91
CA ASP A 199 12.04 6.88 -5.64
C ASP A 199 12.06 7.66 -6.96
N ILE A 200 13.13 8.40 -7.24
CA ILE A 200 13.35 9.11 -8.51
C ILE A 200 14.69 8.72 -9.11
N LEU A 201 14.69 8.41 -10.40
CA LEU A 201 15.90 8.18 -11.19
C LEU A 201 16.10 9.29 -12.19
N CYS A 202 17.36 9.70 -12.36
CA CYS A 202 17.78 10.69 -13.33
C CYS A 202 18.98 10.18 -14.13
N ALA A 203 18.91 10.21 -15.46
CA ALA A 203 20.04 10.06 -16.36
C ALA A 203 20.76 11.40 -16.49
N SER A 204 22.05 11.44 -16.16
CA SER A 204 22.87 12.65 -16.30
C SER A 204 24.35 12.34 -16.28
N LYS A 205 25.13 13.09 -17.07
CA LYS A 205 26.61 13.13 -16.98
C LYS A 205 27.13 14.19 -16.01
N GLN A 206 26.24 14.97 -15.41
CA GLN A 206 26.54 16.08 -14.50
C GLN A 206 25.77 15.90 -13.18
N PRO A 207 26.01 14.81 -12.43
CA PRO A 207 25.25 14.46 -11.23
C PRO A 207 25.27 15.55 -10.16
N SER A 208 26.38 16.30 -10.03
CA SER A 208 26.49 17.40 -9.07
C SER A 208 25.47 18.52 -9.33
N GLU A 209 25.22 18.89 -10.59
CA GLU A 209 24.25 19.93 -10.93
C GLU A 209 22.83 19.49 -10.58
N VAL A 210 22.48 18.24 -10.89
CA VAL A 210 21.18 17.64 -10.55
C VAL A 210 21.00 17.59 -9.03
N MET A 211 22.02 17.13 -8.29
CA MET A 211 21.95 17.05 -6.83
C MET A 211 21.86 18.42 -6.17
N SER A 212 22.57 19.43 -6.68
CA SER A 212 22.46 20.80 -6.19
C SER A 212 21.05 21.35 -6.37
N ALA A 213 20.42 21.12 -7.53
CA ALA A 213 19.05 21.54 -7.77
C ALA A 213 18.05 20.80 -6.89
N PHE A 214 18.21 19.48 -6.72
CA PHE A 214 17.34 18.67 -5.84
C PHE A 214 17.41 19.12 -4.38
N LYS A 215 18.61 19.46 -3.88
CA LYS A 215 18.83 19.99 -2.52
C LYS A 215 18.33 21.43 -2.32
N ALA A 216 17.98 22.12 -3.40
CA ALA A 216 17.48 23.49 -3.39
C ALA A 216 15.95 23.56 -3.59
N LEU A 217 15.26 22.42 -3.62
CA LEU A 217 13.79 22.40 -3.64
C LEU A 217 13.22 22.98 -2.35
N ASP A 218 12.04 23.59 -2.46
CA ASP A 218 11.30 24.06 -1.30
C ASP A 218 10.66 22.89 -0.53
N GLY A 219 10.30 23.12 0.74
CA GLY A 219 9.62 22.13 1.58
C GLY A 219 10.52 21.04 2.19
N ILE A 220 11.83 21.15 2.03
CA ILE A 220 12.79 20.23 2.67
C ILE A 220 12.78 20.48 4.19
N SER A 221 12.37 19.47 4.96
CA SER A 221 12.40 19.51 6.43
C SER A 221 13.64 18.81 7.00
N GLU A 222 14.17 17.79 6.30
CA GLU A 222 15.32 17.02 6.76
C GLU A 222 16.16 16.49 5.59
N MET A 223 17.49 16.42 5.79
CA MET A 223 18.41 15.71 4.90
C MET A 223 18.86 14.40 5.56
N ILE A 224 18.31 13.28 5.10
CA ILE A 224 18.62 11.95 5.66
C ILE A 224 20.03 11.50 5.22
N ALA A 225 20.32 11.61 3.92
CA ALA A 225 21.59 11.19 3.35
C ALA A 225 21.91 12.01 2.10
N SER A 226 23.19 12.27 1.88
CA SER A 226 23.67 13.08 0.77
C SER A 226 24.99 12.53 0.25
N GLY A 227 25.04 12.28 -1.05
CA GLY A 227 26.22 11.84 -1.77
C GLY A 227 26.22 12.38 -3.20
N ASP A 228 27.25 12.02 -3.96
CA ASP A 228 27.46 12.56 -5.31
C ASP A 228 26.39 12.11 -6.30
N THR A 229 25.91 10.86 -6.17
CA THR A 229 24.95 10.25 -7.10
C THR A 229 23.69 9.70 -6.42
N LYS A 230 23.59 9.82 -5.08
CA LYS A 230 22.35 9.55 -4.33
C LYS A 230 22.14 10.61 -3.24
N THR A 231 20.93 11.15 -3.15
CA THR A 231 20.50 11.99 -2.02
C THR A 231 19.10 11.53 -1.56
N SER A 232 18.88 11.50 -0.26
CA SER A 232 17.61 11.19 0.41
C SER A 232 17.21 12.35 1.30
N LEU A 233 16.02 12.91 1.09
CA LEU A 233 15.47 14.07 1.81
C LEU A 233 14.09 13.73 2.38
N ILE A 234 13.66 14.46 3.41
CA ILE A 234 12.25 14.58 3.75
C ILE A 234 11.73 15.90 3.17
N ILE A 235 10.71 15.82 2.32
CA ILE A 235 10.04 16.98 1.69
C ILE A 235 8.56 16.87 2.03
N ASP A 236 8.00 17.87 2.70
CA ASP A 236 6.58 17.89 3.13
C ASP A 236 6.14 16.59 3.85
N ASN A 237 6.97 16.12 4.79
CA ASN A 237 6.77 14.86 5.55
C ASN A 237 6.86 13.56 4.72
N MET A 238 7.30 13.63 3.47
CA MET A 238 7.55 12.46 2.64
C MET A 238 9.05 12.23 2.41
N GLN A 239 9.51 10.99 2.55
CA GLN A 239 10.85 10.63 2.13
C GLN A 239 10.94 10.59 0.60
N VAL A 240 11.92 11.29 0.05
CA VAL A 240 12.24 11.33 -1.39
C VAL A 240 13.70 10.94 -1.61
N ASP A 241 13.90 9.86 -2.36
CA ASP A 241 15.20 9.34 -2.76
C ASP A 241 15.44 9.68 -4.24
N LEU A 242 16.44 10.52 -4.52
CA LEU A 242 16.92 10.77 -5.88
C LEU A 242 18.24 10.02 -6.12
N ARG A 243 18.30 9.31 -7.23
CA ARG A 243 19.52 8.68 -7.73
C ARG A 243 19.84 9.14 -9.15
N VAL A 244 21.07 9.57 -9.37
CA VAL A 244 21.59 9.87 -10.70
C VAL A 244 22.39 8.68 -11.21
N VAL A 245 22.15 8.30 -12.45
CA VAL A 245 22.84 7.20 -13.15
C VAL A 245 23.37 7.69 -14.49
N GLU A 246 24.35 6.96 -15.02
CA GLU A 246 24.84 7.19 -16.38
C GLU A 246 23.72 6.96 -17.40
N PRO A 247 23.60 7.80 -18.45
CA PRO A 247 22.53 7.69 -19.43
C PRO A 247 22.39 6.32 -20.11
N ASP A 248 23.52 5.65 -20.36
CA ASP A 248 23.52 4.32 -20.99
C ASP A 248 23.10 3.19 -20.04
N SER A 249 22.93 3.48 -18.74
CA SER A 249 22.42 2.55 -17.73
C SER A 249 20.98 2.84 -17.31
N PHE A 250 20.36 3.92 -17.80
CA PHE A 250 19.07 4.42 -17.30
C PHE A 250 17.96 3.38 -17.36
N GLY A 251 17.80 2.67 -18.46
CA GLY A 251 16.81 1.60 -18.63
C GLY A 251 16.99 0.44 -17.65
N SER A 252 18.22 0.03 -17.36
CA SER A 252 18.51 -1.02 -16.37
C SER A 252 18.26 -0.55 -14.96
N ALA A 253 18.66 0.68 -14.64
CA ALA A 253 18.36 1.30 -13.36
C ALA A 253 16.85 1.43 -13.16
N LEU A 254 16.11 1.86 -14.18
CA LEU A 254 14.66 2.00 -14.14
C LEU A 254 13.99 0.66 -13.90
N GLN A 255 14.40 -0.41 -14.59
CA GLN A 255 13.94 -1.77 -14.30
C GLN A 255 14.20 -2.13 -12.83
N TYR A 256 15.45 -1.97 -12.39
CA TYR A 256 15.91 -2.37 -11.06
C TYR A 256 15.19 -1.64 -9.92
N PHE A 257 15.12 -0.31 -9.97
CA PHE A 257 14.51 0.50 -8.90
C PHE A 257 12.99 0.59 -9.02
N THR A 258 12.40 0.26 -10.17
CA THR A 258 10.94 0.05 -10.24
C THR A 258 10.57 -1.23 -9.50
N GLY A 259 11.37 -2.28 -9.60
CA GLY A 259 11.07 -3.56 -8.96
C GLY A 259 9.80 -4.21 -9.52
N SER A 260 9.04 -4.96 -8.71
CA SER A 260 9.27 -5.23 -7.28
C SER A 260 10.54 -6.04 -7.00
N GLN A 261 10.90 -6.21 -5.73
CA GLN A 261 12.04 -7.06 -5.35
C GLN A 261 11.89 -8.49 -5.89
N PHE A 262 10.69 -9.06 -5.85
CA PHE A 262 10.41 -10.42 -6.32
C PHE A 262 10.56 -10.53 -7.84
N HIS A 263 9.99 -9.56 -8.57
CA HIS A 263 10.18 -9.43 -10.01
C HIS A 263 11.68 -9.39 -10.40
N ASN A 264 12.47 -8.55 -9.70
CA ASN A 264 13.91 -8.44 -9.95
C ASN A 264 14.68 -9.75 -9.68
N ILE A 265 14.28 -10.51 -8.64
CA ILE A 265 14.90 -11.81 -8.35
C ILE A 265 14.69 -12.74 -9.53
N LYS A 266 13.45 -12.89 -10.00
CA LYS A 266 13.12 -13.75 -11.14
C LYS A 266 13.83 -13.34 -12.44
N LEU A 267 13.91 -12.04 -12.74
CA LEU A 267 14.64 -11.59 -13.93
C LEU A 267 16.13 -11.88 -13.85
N ARG A 268 16.76 -11.73 -12.67
CA ARG A 268 18.17 -12.09 -12.48
C ARG A 268 18.40 -13.60 -12.59
N ASP A 269 17.50 -14.41 -12.03
CA ASP A 269 17.57 -15.86 -12.17
C ASP A 269 17.44 -16.29 -13.64
N LEU A 270 16.58 -15.64 -14.42
CA LEU A 270 16.45 -15.86 -15.86
C LEU A 270 17.71 -15.44 -16.62
N ALA A 271 18.28 -14.28 -16.31
CA ALA A 271 19.54 -13.81 -16.90
C ALA A 271 20.67 -14.82 -16.64
N LEU A 272 20.82 -15.29 -15.40
CA LEU A 272 21.83 -16.28 -15.02
C LEU A 272 21.67 -17.60 -15.80
N LYS A 273 20.44 -18.10 -15.97
CA LYS A 273 20.17 -19.29 -16.79
C LYS A 273 20.58 -19.13 -18.25
N LYS A 274 20.65 -17.89 -18.75
CA LYS A 274 21.10 -17.54 -20.10
C LYS A 274 22.60 -17.18 -20.18
N GLY A 275 23.35 -17.33 -19.09
CA GLY A 275 24.76 -16.94 -19.02
C GLY A 275 24.97 -15.42 -18.99
N LEU A 276 23.92 -14.66 -18.70
CA LEU A 276 23.94 -13.20 -18.62
C LEU A 276 23.96 -12.74 -17.16
N LYS A 277 24.44 -11.51 -16.94
CA LYS A 277 24.36 -10.81 -15.66
C LYS A 277 23.47 -9.58 -15.82
N LEU A 278 22.44 -9.47 -14.99
CA LEU A 278 21.56 -8.30 -14.90
C LEU A 278 21.79 -7.57 -13.58
N ASN A 279 22.02 -6.26 -13.63
CA ASN A 279 22.08 -5.38 -12.46
C ASN A 279 21.61 -3.95 -12.80
N GLU A 280 21.76 -3.01 -11.87
CA GLU A 280 21.33 -1.62 -12.04
C GLU A 280 22.08 -0.85 -13.14
N TYR A 281 23.22 -1.36 -13.62
CA TYR A 281 24.03 -0.70 -14.65
C TYR A 281 23.77 -1.23 -16.06
N GLY A 282 23.22 -2.44 -16.20
CA GLY A 282 22.95 -3.04 -17.50
C GLY A 282 22.74 -4.56 -17.47
N VAL A 283 22.67 -5.11 -18.66
CA VAL A 283 22.76 -6.54 -18.96
C VAL A 283 24.09 -6.82 -19.61
N PHE A 284 24.80 -7.84 -19.12
CA PHE A 284 26.17 -8.15 -19.49
C PHE A 284 26.32 -9.60 -19.93
N GLU A 285 27.10 -9.82 -20.97
CA GLU A 285 27.64 -11.10 -21.39
C GLU A 285 29.16 -11.07 -21.15
N GLY A 286 29.63 -11.71 -20.08
CA GLY A 286 30.98 -11.47 -19.57
C GLY A 286 31.17 -10.00 -19.17
N ASP A 287 32.18 -9.34 -19.74
CA ASP A 287 32.46 -7.91 -19.52
C ASP A 287 31.76 -6.98 -20.52
N ARG A 288 31.08 -7.53 -21.53
CA ARG A 288 30.41 -6.75 -22.58
C ARG A 288 29.00 -6.38 -22.16
N THR A 289 28.69 -5.10 -22.14
CA THR A 289 27.31 -4.59 -22.01
C THR A 289 26.54 -4.85 -23.30
N ILE A 290 25.38 -5.49 -23.19
CA ILE A 290 24.49 -5.82 -24.32
C ILE A 290 23.18 -5.04 -24.29
N ALA A 291 22.73 -4.58 -23.12
CA ALA A 291 21.57 -3.71 -22.94
C ALA A 291 21.73 -2.88 -21.65
N GLY A 292 20.98 -1.79 -21.56
CA GLY A 292 20.98 -0.96 -20.35
C GLY A 292 20.38 0.43 -20.54
N LYS A 293 20.44 0.97 -21.76
CA LYS A 293 19.98 2.33 -22.05
C LYS A 293 18.47 2.47 -21.98
N ARG A 294 17.73 1.57 -22.63
CA ARG A 294 16.25 1.56 -22.63
C ARG A 294 15.75 0.33 -21.89
N GLU A 295 14.71 0.52 -21.09
CA GLU A 295 14.13 -0.55 -20.29
C GLU A 295 13.60 -1.71 -21.16
N LYS A 296 13.00 -1.40 -22.32
CA LYS A 296 12.55 -2.41 -23.29
C LYS A 296 13.69 -3.31 -23.81
N ASP A 297 14.89 -2.75 -23.98
CA ASP A 297 16.05 -3.52 -24.45
C ASP A 297 16.54 -4.50 -23.37
N VAL A 298 16.38 -4.16 -22.09
CA VAL A 298 16.69 -5.04 -20.96
C VAL A 298 15.80 -6.29 -21.04
N TYR A 299 14.47 -6.14 -21.12
CA TYR A 299 13.55 -7.27 -21.28
C TYR A 299 13.83 -8.08 -22.55
N SER A 300 14.03 -7.39 -23.68
CA SER A 300 14.30 -8.04 -24.98
C SER A 300 15.59 -8.89 -24.94
N SER A 301 16.63 -8.42 -24.26
CA SER A 301 17.90 -9.16 -24.10
C SER A 301 17.74 -10.46 -23.29
N LEU A 302 16.69 -10.54 -22.45
CA LEU A 302 16.32 -11.74 -21.71
C LEU A 302 15.35 -12.62 -22.49
N GLY A 303 14.93 -12.21 -23.68
CA GLY A 303 13.92 -12.89 -24.49
C GLY A 303 12.51 -12.77 -23.92
N LEU A 304 12.20 -11.62 -23.31
CA LEU A 304 10.88 -11.31 -22.75
C LEU A 304 10.26 -10.14 -23.52
N SER A 305 8.93 -10.18 -23.68
CA SER A 305 8.15 -8.98 -24.01
C SER A 305 8.26 -7.96 -22.87
N PHE A 306 8.11 -6.67 -23.19
CA PHE A 306 8.19 -5.62 -22.18
C PHE A 306 7.06 -5.77 -21.17
N ILE A 307 7.40 -5.84 -19.89
CA ILE A 307 6.42 -6.01 -18.80
C ILE A 307 6.07 -4.63 -18.24
N PRO A 308 4.80 -4.18 -18.36
CA PRO A 308 4.31 -2.95 -17.73
C PRO A 308 4.63 -2.92 -16.23
N PRO A 309 5.07 -1.78 -15.67
CA PRO A 309 5.39 -1.64 -14.24
C PRO A 309 4.33 -2.16 -13.27
N GLU A 310 3.06 -1.97 -13.60
CA GLU A 310 1.88 -2.33 -12.80
C GLU A 310 1.78 -3.84 -12.58
N LEU A 311 2.35 -4.66 -13.48
CA LEU A 311 2.32 -6.13 -13.39
C LEU A 311 3.50 -6.72 -12.61
N ARG A 312 4.51 -5.93 -12.23
CA ARG A 312 5.81 -6.42 -11.74
C ARG A 312 5.79 -6.85 -10.27
N GLU A 313 4.97 -7.84 -9.95
CA GLU A 313 4.70 -8.31 -8.58
C GLU A 313 4.98 -9.81 -8.39
N ASP A 314 5.59 -10.49 -9.38
CA ASP A 314 5.85 -11.94 -9.37
C ASP A 314 4.56 -12.76 -9.16
N GLN A 315 3.55 -12.45 -9.97
CA GLN A 315 2.22 -13.08 -9.94
C GLN A 315 1.86 -13.77 -11.26
N GLY A 316 2.87 -14.09 -12.07
CA GLY A 316 2.72 -14.79 -13.36
C GLY A 316 3.09 -13.95 -14.58
N GLU A 317 3.49 -12.69 -14.39
CA GLU A 317 3.80 -11.75 -15.48
C GLU A 317 5.06 -12.15 -16.26
N ILE A 318 6.02 -12.82 -15.62
CA ILE A 318 7.27 -13.24 -16.27
C ILE A 318 7.05 -14.47 -17.14
N GLU A 319 6.26 -15.43 -16.64
CA GLU A 319 5.83 -16.59 -17.41
C GLU A 319 5.02 -16.13 -18.63
N ALA A 320 4.03 -15.25 -18.43
CA ALA A 320 3.25 -14.67 -19.52
C ALA A 320 4.12 -13.91 -20.54
N ALA A 321 5.10 -13.12 -20.09
CA ALA A 321 6.01 -12.40 -20.99
C ALA A 321 6.98 -13.30 -21.76
N THR A 322 7.27 -14.51 -21.25
CA THR A 322 8.09 -15.51 -21.94
C THR A 322 7.31 -16.16 -23.08
N GLU A 323 6.00 -16.33 -22.89
CA GLU A 323 5.07 -16.92 -23.86
C GLU A 323 4.42 -15.89 -24.79
N ASP A 324 4.82 -14.61 -24.69
CA ASP A 324 4.21 -13.47 -25.39
C ASP A 324 2.67 -13.40 -25.19
N ALA A 325 2.24 -13.71 -23.97
CA ALA A 325 0.85 -13.83 -23.54
C ALA A 325 0.50 -12.86 -22.39
N LEU A 326 1.19 -11.71 -22.33
CA LEU A 326 0.83 -10.64 -21.39
C LEU A 326 -0.59 -10.15 -21.68
N PRO A 327 -1.38 -9.79 -20.64
CA PRO A 327 -2.70 -9.24 -20.85
C PRO A 327 -2.63 -7.85 -21.47
N ASP A 328 -3.61 -7.53 -22.31
CA ASP A 328 -3.89 -6.14 -22.70
C ASP A 328 -4.38 -5.37 -21.47
N LEU A 329 -3.72 -4.25 -21.16
CA LEU A 329 -4.08 -3.40 -20.04
C LEU A 329 -4.94 -2.24 -20.50
N ILE A 330 -5.86 -1.82 -19.64
CA ILE A 330 -6.63 -0.60 -19.85
C ILE A 330 -5.70 0.62 -19.78
N GLU A 331 -5.83 1.52 -20.74
CA GLU A 331 -5.13 2.79 -20.80
C GLU A 331 -6.07 3.96 -20.50
N ILE A 332 -5.51 5.14 -20.20
CA ILE A 332 -6.30 6.35 -19.92
C ILE A 332 -7.25 6.68 -21.08
N GLN A 333 -6.83 6.44 -22.32
CA GLN A 333 -7.62 6.70 -23.52
C GLN A 333 -8.81 5.73 -23.70
N ASP A 334 -8.79 4.58 -23.02
CA ASP A 334 -9.92 3.64 -23.02
C ASP A 334 -11.03 4.08 -22.05
N ILE A 335 -10.72 5.01 -21.13
CA ILE A 335 -11.66 5.55 -20.15
C ILE A 335 -12.56 6.58 -20.85
N LYS A 336 -13.77 6.15 -21.19
CA LYS A 336 -14.79 6.98 -21.86
C LYS A 336 -15.62 7.85 -20.91
N GLY A 337 -15.48 7.70 -19.61
CA GLY A 337 -16.30 8.46 -18.66
C GLY A 337 -16.06 8.08 -17.21
N ASP A 338 -16.50 8.98 -16.32
CA ASP A 338 -16.51 8.74 -14.87
C ASP A 338 -17.92 8.31 -14.43
N LEU A 339 -17.99 7.18 -13.73
CA LEU A 339 -19.24 6.55 -13.32
C LEU A 339 -19.64 6.88 -11.88
N HIS A 340 -18.91 7.74 -11.18
CA HIS A 340 -19.24 8.10 -9.81
C HIS A 340 -18.73 9.49 -9.44
N ILE A 341 -19.52 10.51 -9.76
CA ILE A 341 -19.26 11.90 -9.36
C ILE A 341 -20.48 12.51 -8.67
N HIS A 342 -20.24 13.53 -7.85
CA HIS A 342 -21.24 14.17 -7.01
C HIS A 342 -21.38 15.63 -7.44
N SER A 343 -22.61 16.11 -7.55
CA SER A 343 -22.94 17.47 -7.96
C SER A 343 -23.31 18.35 -6.76
N THR A 344 -23.65 19.61 -7.02
CA THR A 344 -24.25 20.50 -6.03
C THR A 344 -25.60 20.03 -5.48
N TRP A 345 -26.23 19.01 -6.07
CA TRP A 345 -27.45 18.41 -5.54
C TRP A 345 -27.25 17.71 -4.19
N SER A 346 -26.08 17.10 -3.92
CA SER A 346 -25.70 16.63 -2.57
C SER A 346 -24.52 17.38 -1.96
N ASP A 347 -23.31 16.88 -2.16
CA ASP A 347 -22.07 17.25 -1.46
C ASP A 347 -20.91 17.53 -2.41
N GLY A 348 -21.18 17.48 -3.72
CA GLY A 348 -20.30 18.02 -4.74
C GLY A 348 -20.23 19.54 -4.68
N ARG A 349 -19.25 20.08 -5.41
CA ARG A 349 -18.98 21.53 -5.46
C ARG A 349 -19.29 22.17 -6.80
N ASN A 350 -19.65 21.36 -7.80
CA ASN A 350 -19.85 21.79 -9.17
C ASN A 350 -21.26 21.47 -9.65
N SER A 351 -21.81 22.32 -10.52
CA SER A 351 -23.09 22.02 -11.19
C SER A 351 -22.89 20.89 -12.20
N ILE A 352 -23.99 20.28 -12.64
CA ILE A 352 -23.93 19.21 -13.65
C ILE A 352 -23.35 19.76 -14.97
N GLU A 353 -23.72 20.97 -15.38
CA GLU A 353 -23.18 21.62 -16.58
C GLU A 353 -21.68 21.88 -16.49
N GLU A 354 -21.18 22.39 -15.37
CA GLU A 354 -19.74 22.58 -15.16
C GLU A 354 -18.97 21.26 -15.29
N MET A 355 -19.53 20.17 -14.77
CA MET A 355 -18.95 18.84 -14.87
C MET A 355 -18.99 18.29 -16.30
N VAL A 356 -20.08 18.51 -17.04
CA VAL A 356 -20.18 18.17 -18.46
C VAL A 356 -19.09 18.88 -19.26
N ASP A 357 -18.95 20.19 -19.11
CA ASP A 357 -17.94 20.98 -19.82
C ASP A 357 -16.53 20.45 -19.54
N LYS A 358 -16.23 20.14 -18.28
CA LYS A 358 -14.93 19.58 -17.90
C LYS A 358 -14.71 18.17 -18.44
N ALA A 359 -15.72 17.30 -18.39
CA ALA A 359 -15.64 15.93 -18.88
C ALA A 359 -15.41 15.89 -20.40
N ARG A 360 -16.09 16.76 -21.16
CA ARG A 360 -15.88 16.91 -22.61
C ARG A 360 -14.46 17.38 -22.92
N LEU A 361 -13.91 18.33 -22.15
CA LEU A 361 -12.50 18.75 -22.29
C LEU A 361 -11.50 17.64 -21.97
N MET A 362 -11.87 16.67 -21.14
CA MET A 362 -11.07 15.49 -20.83
C MET A 362 -11.21 14.39 -21.90
N GLY A 363 -12.10 14.55 -22.88
CA GLY A 363 -12.35 13.57 -23.94
C GLY A 363 -13.32 12.46 -23.54
N TYR A 364 -14.05 12.61 -22.44
CA TYR A 364 -15.10 11.67 -22.07
C TYR A 364 -16.30 11.77 -23.00
N GLU A 365 -16.98 10.64 -23.18
CA GLU A 365 -18.25 10.48 -23.89
C GLU A 365 -19.44 10.57 -22.92
N TYR A 366 -19.22 10.30 -21.63
CA TYR A 366 -20.26 10.35 -20.61
C TYR A 366 -19.74 10.61 -19.20
N ILE A 367 -20.66 10.99 -18.31
CA ILE A 367 -20.49 10.97 -16.84
C ILE A 367 -21.73 10.43 -16.17
N ALA A 368 -21.60 9.83 -14.98
CA ALA A 368 -22.73 9.47 -14.14
C ALA A 368 -22.76 10.33 -12.87
N ILE A 369 -23.85 11.08 -12.72
CA ILE A 369 -24.16 11.81 -11.49
C ILE A 369 -24.71 10.79 -10.50
N CYS A 370 -24.04 10.66 -9.36
CA CYS A 370 -24.26 9.64 -8.34
C CYS A 370 -24.48 10.30 -6.97
N ASP A 371 -25.29 11.35 -6.91
CA ASP A 371 -25.54 12.10 -5.67
C ASP A 371 -26.15 11.20 -4.57
N HIS A 372 -25.85 11.58 -3.32
CA HIS A 372 -26.19 10.78 -2.15
C HIS A 372 -27.70 10.70 -1.91
N SER A 373 -28.21 9.50 -1.65
CA SER A 373 -29.52 9.36 -1.02
C SER A 373 -29.51 9.89 0.42
N PRO A 374 -30.66 10.23 1.02
CA PRO A 374 -30.72 10.67 2.41
C PRO A 374 -30.36 9.50 3.33
N ALA A 375 -29.20 9.55 3.97
CA ALA A 375 -28.88 8.74 5.15
C ALA A 375 -29.31 9.50 6.41
N ILE A 376 -29.70 8.79 7.48
CA ILE A 376 -30.12 9.39 8.75
C ILE A 376 -28.98 10.26 9.33
N GLY A 377 -29.01 11.57 9.05
CA GLY A 377 -28.40 12.61 9.88
C GLY A 377 -27.03 13.20 9.49
N ILE A 378 -26.44 12.93 8.30
CA ILE A 378 -25.06 13.42 8.02
C ILE A 378 -24.88 14.12 6.65
N THR A 379 -25.60 13.73 5.59
CA THR A 379 -25.45 14.33 4.25
C THR A 379 -26.64 15.20 3.86
N ARG A 380 -26.43 16.20 3.00
CA ARG A 380 -27.50 16.89 2.23
C ARG A 380 -28.05 15.93 1.17
N GLY A 381 -28.61 14.80 1.59
CA GLY A 381 -29.08 13.79 0.66
C GLY A 381 -30.23 14.29 -0.22
N VAL A 382 -30.28 13.74 -1.44
CA VAL A 382 -31.30 13.97 -2.45
C VAL A 382 -32.47 13.04 -2.14
N ASP A 383 -33.54 13.57 -1.56
CA ASP A 383 -34.80 12.83 -1.34
C ASP A 383 -35.52 12.52 -2.65
N GLU A 384 -36.60 11.73 -2.61
CA GLU A 384 -37.33 11.29 -3.80
C GLU A 384 -37.80 12.47 -4.66
N GLU A 385 -38.31 13.54 -4.05
CA GLU A 385 -38.76 14.72 -4.77
C GLU A 385 -37.59 15.43 -5.46
N LYS A 386 -36.47 15.63 -4.76
CA LYS A 386 -35.27 16.23 -5.35
C LYS A 386 -34.64 15.36 -6.42
N LEU A 387 -34.67 14.04 -6.27
CA LEU A 387 -34.13 13.10 -7.26
C LEU A 387 -34.91 13.22 -8.56
N LEU A 388 -36.23 13.34 -8.50
CA LEU A 388 -37.04 13.59 -9.69
C LEU A 388 -36.72 14.94 -10.34
N CYS A 389 -36.39 15.97 -9.55
CA CYS A 389 -35.93 17.26 -10.08
C CYS A 389 -34.55 17.14 -10.74
N GLU A 390 -33.58 16.49 -10.10
CA GLU A 390 -32.24 16.21 -10.65
C GLU A 390 -32.33 15.42 -11.96
N MET A 391 -33.15 14.37 -12.00
CA MET A 391 -33.43 13.60 -13.23
C MET A 391 -34.01 14.48 -14.34
N SER A 392 -34.88 15.44 -13.99
CA SER A 392 -35.45 16.38 -14.96
C SER A 392 -34.39 17.36 -15.48
N GLU A 393 -33.49 17.85 -14.63
CA GLU A 393 -32.36 18.69 -15.02
C GLU A 393 -31.42 17.93 -15.96
N ILE A 394 -30.99 16.73 -15.57
CA ILE A 394 -30.16 15.84 -16.39
C ILE A 394 -30.81 15.57 -17.75
N LYS A 395 -32.14 15.39 -17.79
CA LYS A 395 -32.87 15.23 -19.05
C LYS A 395 -32.78 16.47 -19.92
N GLN A 396 -33.01 17.66 -19.35
CA GLN A 396 -32.91 18.93 -20.09
C GLN A 396 -31.48 19.18 -20.62
N ILE A 397 -30.47 18.84 -19.82
CA ILE A 397 -29.07 18.92 -20.25
C ILE A 397 -28.83 17.99 -21.44
N ASN A 398 -29.23 16.71 -21.33
CA ASN A 398 -29.10 15.73 -22.41
C ASN A 398 -29.87 16.12 -23.68
N ASP A 399 -31.04 16.76 -23.57
CA ASP A 399 -31.83 17.21 -24.73
C ASP A 399 -31.09 18.29 -25.55
N ASN A 400 -30.06 18.94 -24.98
CA ASN A 400 -29.21 19.94 -25.62
C ASN A 400 -27.81 19.40 -26.01
N LEU A 401 -27.54 18.09 -25.83
CA LEU A 401 -26.25 17.48 -26.10
C LEU A 401 -26.40 16.31 -27.09
N ASP A 402 -25.71 16.41 -28.23
CA ASP A 402 -25.70 15.36 -29.25
C ASP A 402 -24.46 14.44 -29.15
N ASP A 403 -23.37 14.92 -28.54
CA ASP A 403 -22.04 14.29 -28.52
C ASP A 403 -21.63 13.74 -27.15
N PHE A 404 -22.46 13.93 -26.13
CA PHE A 404 -22.13 13.60 -24.74
C PHE A 404 -23.36 13.14 -23.96
N ARG A 405 -23.19 12.21 -23.03
CA ARG A 405 -24.29 11.67 -22.22
C ARG A 405 -24.08 11.88 -20.72
N VAL A 406 -25.06 12.49 -20.07
CA VAL A 406 -25.17 12.49 -18.61
C VAL A 406 -26.07 11.35 -18.17
N LEU A 407 -25.55 10.45 -17.35
CA LEU A 407 -26.27 9.35 -16.74
C LEU A 407 -26.79 9.79 -15.37
N SER A 408 -28.05 9.47 -15.10
CA SER A 408 -28.64 9.64 -13.78
C SER A 408 -28.51 8.34 -13.00
N ALA A 409 -27.84 8.41 -11.86
CA ALA A 409 -27.67 7.34 -10.89
C ALA A 409 -27.77 7.92 -9.48
N SER A 410 -27.80 7.07 -8.46
CA SER A 410 -27.80 7.54 -7.07
C SER A 410 -26.96 6.61 -6.22
N ARG A 411 -26.21 7.19 -5.28
CA ARG A 411 -25.47 6.45 -4.27
C ARG A 411 -26.37 6.17 -3.08
N LEU A 412 -26.89 4.96 -3.03
CA LEU A 412 -27.62 4.43 -1.89
C LEU A 412 -26.64 4.10 -0.76
N ILE A 413 -26.81 4.72 0.41
CA ILE A 413 -26.02 4.45 1.64
C ILE A 413 -26.76 3.48 2.55
#